data_AF-A0A5C8F4Q1-F1
#
_entry.id   AF-A0A5C8F4Q1-F1
#
_cell.length_a   1.000
_cell.length_b   1.000
_cell.length_c   1.000
_cell.angle_alpha   90.00
_cell.angle_beta   90.00
_cell.angle_gamma   90.00
#
_symmetry.space_group_name_H-M   'P 1'
#
loop_
_entity.id
_entity.type
_entity.pdbx_description
1 polymer ?
#
loop_
_entity_poly.entity_id
_entity_poly.type
_entity_poly.pdbx_seq_one_letter_code
_entity_poly.pdbx_strand_id
1 'polypeptide(L)'
;MYFFTKNDWEKKVNFNLDAIRIPHKSNFKKQNPKIIINDSKFINETKNKGASPAARLVNGCEKYTIKRNIIASQKEISDYLKNALKKNNINIATLIKILGEEKYKHKASHWFRVDAGGSYPSKEDWKELKKILKFNDKYDNQMLKEYKYLQSVESHPKGKNPGDLFIANTAKSKYKHFAVFPEEIPELAIKSCCPENEFVLDPFAGSGTTGVVANRLNRKCILIEVQKDFAKIIKERIKDIEIL
;
A
#
# COMPACT_ATOMS: atom_id res chain seq x y z
N MET A 1 -18.36 -18.90 -20.03
CA MET A 1 -18.18 -17.85 -19.00
C MET A 1 -17.14 -16.87 -19.52
N TYR A 2 -17.56 -15.71 -20.01
CA TYR A 2 -16.64 -14.70 -20.52
C TYR A 2 -16.04 -13.93 -19.34
N PHE A 3 -14.74 -14.09 -19.11
CA PHE A 3 -14.01 -13.26 -18.16
C PHE A 3 -13.74 -11.92 -18.83
N PHE A 4 -14.54 -10.90 -18.52
CA PHE A 4 -14.23 -9.53 -18.92
C PHE A 4 -12.96 -9.12 -18.19
N THR A 5 -11.88 -8.84 -18.92
CA THR A 5 -10.69 -8.25 -18.31
C THR A 5 -10.97 -6.78 -18.03
N LYS A 6 -10.25 -6.21 -17.05
CA LYS A 6 -10.34 -4.78 -16.73
C LYS A 6 -10.20 -3.86 -17.96
N ASN A 7 -9.47 -4.31 -18.98
CA ASN A 7 -9.23 -3.56 -20.21
C ASN A 7 -10.44 -3.49 -21.16
N ASP A 8 -11.43 -4.38 -21.00
CA ASP A 8 -12.54 -4.52 -21.94
C ASP A 8 -13.70 -3.54 -21.67
N TRP A 9 -13.86 -3.10 -20.41
CA TRP A 9 -14.92 -2.16 -20.03
C TRP A 9 -14.42 -0.71 -20.05
N GLU A 10 -13.18 -0.45 -19.58
CA GLU A 10 -12.60 0.91 -19.52
C GLU A 10 -12.58 1.59 -20.89
N LYS A 11 -12.37 0.82 -21.98
CA LYS A 11 -12.40 1.32 -23.36
C LYS A 11 -13.81 1.56 -23.92
N LYS A 12 -14.82 0.83 -23.42
CA LYS A 12 -16.21 0.94 -23.90
C LYS A 12 -16.95 2.13 -23.30
N VAL A 13 -16.61 2.51 -22.07
CA VAL A 13 -17.28 3.61 -21.34
C VAL A 13 -16.34 4.80 -21.02
N ASN A 14 -15.15 4.81 -21.62
CA ASN A 14 -14.09 5.79 -21.35
C ASN A 14 -13.86 6.04 -19.85
N PHE A 15 -13.37 5.02 -19.14
CA PHE A 15 -12.98 5.14 -17.74
C PHE A 15 -11.46 5.18 -17.59
N ASN A 16 -10.91 6.37 -17.31
CA ASN A 16 -9.49 6.61 -17.11
C ASN A 16 -9.11 6.52 -15.63
N LEU A 17 -9.04 5.30 -15.09
CA LEU A 17 -8.60 5.06 -13.72
C LEU A 17 -7.20 5.66 -13.44
N ASP A 18 -6.34 5.65 -14.45
CA ASP A 18 -4.97 6.13 -14.37
C ASP A 18 -4.86 7.62 -14.04
N ALA A 19 -5.85 8.42 -14.42
CA ALA A 19 -5.91 9.85 -14.12
C ALA A 19 -6.25 10.16 -12.65
N ILE A 20 -6.79 9.18 -11.91
CA ILE A 20 -7.26 9.36 -10.52
C ILE A 20 -6.54 8.45 -9.52
N ARG A 21 -5.45 7.79 -9.92
CA ARG A 21 -4.64 6.96 -9.00
C ARG A 21 -4.05 7.79 -7.87
N ILE A 22 -4.04 7.21 -6.68
CA ILE A 22 -3.36 7.82 -5.52
C ILE A 22 -1.86 7.54 -5.67
N PRO A 23 -1.02 8.57 -5.86
CA PRO A 23 0.40 8.39 -6.10
C PRO A 23 1.10 7.76 -4.90
N HIS A 24 2.18 7.02 -5.16
CA HIS A 24 3.00 6.43 -4.11
C HIS A 24 3.57 7.52 -3.20
N LYS A 25 3.61 7.29 -1.88
CA LYS A 25 4.18 8.24 -0.90
C LYS A 25 5.64 8.65 -1.23
N SER A 26 6.39 7.79 -1.91
CA SER A 26 7.74 8.08 -2.40
C SER A 26 7.76 9.19 -3.48
N ASN A 27 6.69 9.37 -4.24
CA ASN A 27 6.58 10.42 -5.26
C ASN A 27 6.15 11.77 -4.67
N PHE A 28 5.43 11.80 -3.54
CA PHE A 28 5.19 13.04 -2.78
C PHE A 28 6.49 13.69 -2.29
N LYS A 29 7.52 12.86 -1.98
CA LYS A 29 8.85 13.34 -1.57
C LYS A 29 9.66 14.01 -2.69
N LYS A 30 9.31 13.83 -3.97
CA LYS A 30 10.03 14.47 -5.09
C LYS A 30 9.72 15.97 -5.24
N GLN A 31 8.62 16.46 -4.68
CA GLN A 31 8.23 17.88 -4.75
C GLN A 31 8.72 18.73 -3.56
N ASN A 32 9.31 18.11 -2.53
CA ASN A 32 9.90 18.82 -1.39
C ASN A 32 11.33 18.27 -1.14
N PRO A 33 12.40 19.00 -1.50
CA PRO A 33 13.77 18.52 -1.42
C PRO A 33 14.32 18.66 0.01
N LYS A 34 13.61 18.14 1.01
CA LYS A 34 14.27 17.74 2.25
C LYS A 34 14.70 16.29 2.05
N ILE A 35 15.98 16.12 1.72
CA ILE A 35 16.67 14.83 1.71
C ILE A 35 16.54 14.26 3.12
N ILE A 36 15.48 13.49 3.36
CA ILE A 36 15.42 12.60 4.50
C ILE A 36 16.24 11.40 4.05
N ILE A 37 17.49 11.36 4.49
CA ILE A 37 18.28 10.14 4.56
C ILE A 37 17.34 9.10 5.19
N ASN A 38 16.93 8.09 4.42
CA ASN A 38 15.97 7.11 4.91
C ASN A 38 16.63 6.44 6.13
N ASP A 39 16.13 6.65 7.35
CA ASP A 39 16.47 5.83 8.53
C ASP A 39 15.90 4.39 8.40
N SER A 40 15.96 3.84 7.20
CA SER A 40 15.56 2.46 6.97
C SER A 40 16.65 1.58 7.54
N LYS A 41 16.27 0.71 8.48
CA LYS A 41 17.11 -0.39 8.97
C LYS A 41 17.67 -1.30 7.88
N PHE A 42 17.19 -1.15 6.63
CA PHE A 42 17.58 -1.93 5.47
C PHE A 42 18.59 -1.23 4.54
N ILE A 43 19.02 0.01 4.83
CA ILE A 43 19.91 0.79 3.94
C ILE A 43 21.23 0.07 3.61
N ASN A 44 21.80 -0.64 4.59
CA ASN A 44 23.07 -1.37 4.43
C ASN A 44 22.87 -2.88 4.20
N GLU A 45 21.62 -3.35 4.08
CA GLU A 45 21.40 -4.75 3.74
C GLU A 45 21.66 -4.95 2.24
N THR A 46 22.11 -6.14 1.85
CA THR A 46 22.29 -6.53 0.43
C THR A 46 21.30 -7.62 0.02
N LYS A 47 20.46 -8.08 0.95
CA LYS A 47 19.50 -9.18 0.77
C LYS A 47 18.11 -8.68 1.16
N ASN A 48 17.11 -8.89 0.31
CA ASN A 48 15.72 -8.63 0.68
C ASN A 48 15.23 -9.66 1.71
N LYS A 49 15.30 -9.29 2.99
CA LYS A 49 14.89 -10.13 4.14
C LYS A 49 13.47 -9.84 4.64
N GLY A 50 12.71 -8.95 4.00
CA GLY A 50 11.47 -8.42 4.55
C GLY A 50 10.32 -8.32 3.55
N ALA A 51 9.09 -8.48 4.05
CA ALA A 51 7.89 -8.23 3.26
C ALA A 51 7.60 -6.73 3.05
N SER A 52 8.32 -5.84 3.75
CA SER A 52 8.07 -4.40 3.72
C SER A 52 8.53 -3.75 2.40
N PRO A 53 7.88 -2.65 1.95
CA PRO A 53 8.31 -1.94 0.74
C PRO A 53 9.76 -1.49 0.78
N ALA A 54 10.27 -1.09 1.95
CA ALA A 54 11.65 -0.66 2.12
C ALA A 54 12.66 -1.81 1.94
N ALA A 55 12.37 -3.00 2.48
CA ALA A 55 13.24 -4.18 2.31
C ALA A 55 13.31 -4.66 0.85
N ARG A 56 12.24 -4.43 0.07
CA ARG A 56 12.18 -4.76 -1.36
C ARG A 56 13.01 -3.84 -2.25
N LEU A 57 13.32 -2.62 -1.80
CA LEU A 57 14.11 -1.63 -2.57
C LEU A 57 15.63 -1.88 -2.48
N VAL A 58 16.05 -2.83 -1.65
CA VAL A 58 17.44 -3.06 -1.27
C VAL A 58 18.29 -3.69 -2.39
N ASN A 59 17.69 -4.38 -3.35
CA ASN A 59 18.44 -5.04 -4.43
C ASN A 59 17.93 -4.57 -5.80
N GLY A 60 18.84 -3.97 -6.56
CA GLY A 60 18.60 -3.35 -7.86
C GLY A 60 17.67 -4.19 -8.76
N CYS A 61 16.53 -3.59 -9.07
CA CYS A 61 15.57 -3.96 -10.11
C CYS A 61 14.83 -5.31 -9.97
N GLU A 62 15.46 -6.39 -9.49
CA GLU A 62 14.80 -7.69 -9.35
C GLU A 62 14.11 -7.85 -7.99
N LYS A 63 12.77 -7.72 -7.99
CA LYS A 63 11.96 -7.94 -6.78
C LYS A 63 11.78 -9.43 -6.53
N TYR A 64 12.57 -10.01 -5.64
CA TYR A 64 12.32 -11.37 -5.12
C TYR A 64 12.11 -11.36 -3.60
N THR A 65 11.32 -12.30 -3.10
CA THR A 65 11.17 -12.56 -1.66
C THR A 65 11.84 -13.89 -1.32
N ILE A 66 12.64 -13.93 -0.27
CA ILE A 66 13.21 -15.17 0.26
C ILE A 66 12.17 -15.82 1.18
N LYS A 67 11.82 -17.09 0.92
CA LYS A 67 10.95 -17.88 1.79
C LYS A 67 11.53 -19.27 2.04
N ARG A 68 11.13 -19.89 3.14
CA ARG A 68 11.40 -21.30 3.47
C ARG A 68 10.12 -22.10 3.31
N ASN A 69 10.21 -23.32 2.77
CA ASN A 69 9.08 -24.23 2.67
C ASN A 69 8.98 -25.05 3.97
N ILE A 70 8.45 -24.41 5.01
CA ILE A 70 8.27 -25.05 6.33
C ILE A 70 6.89 -25.72 6.32
N ILE A 71 6.90 -27.05 6.37
CA ILE A 71 5.71 -27.90 6.43
C ILE A 71 5.33 -28.14 7.89
N ALA A 72 6.33 -28.29 8.76
CA ALA A 72 6.12 -28.48 10.20
C ALA A 72 5.46 -27.25 10.82
N SER A 73 4.46 -27.50 11.66
CA SER A 73 3.75 -26.47 12.41
C SER A 73 4.63 -25.81 13.47
N GLN A 74 4.24 -24.61 13.90
CA GLN A 74 4.90 -23.89 15.00
C GLN A 74 4.94 -24.73 16.27
N LYS A 75 3.89 -25.51 16.55
CA LYS A 75 3.84 -26.44 17.68
C LYS A 75 4.89 -27.53 17.57
N GLU A 76 5.01 -28.19 16.41
CA GLU A 76 5.99 -29.27 16.20
C GLU A 76 7.43 -28.78 16.37
N ILE A 77 7.75 -27.59 15.84
CA ILE A 77 9.09 -26.99 15.99
C ILE A 77 9.36 -26.57 17.42
N SER A 78 8.39 -25.92 18.07
CA SER A 78 8.48 -25.50 19.47
C SER A 78 8.69 -26.69 20.41
N ASP A 79 7.90 -27.75 20.27
CA ASP A 79 8.00 -28.97 21.07
C ASP A 79 9.34 -29.68 20.83
N TYR A 80 9.80 -29.72 19.57
CA TYR A 80 11.10 -30.28 19.20
C TYR A 80 12.27 -29.52 19.87
N LEU A 81 12.25 -28.19 19.83
CA LEU A 81 13.28 -27.36 20.48
C LEU A 81 13.22 -27.46 22.02
N LYS A 82 12.01 -27.55 22.61
CA LYS A 82 11.84 -27.79 24.06
C LYS A 82 12.40 -29.13 24.48
N ASN A 83 12.21 -30.18 23.69
CA ASN A 83 12.78 -31.49 23.97
C ASN A 83 14.31 -31.47 23.88
N ALA A 84 14.87 -30.73 22.92
CA ALA A 84 16.32 -30.53 22.82
C ALA A 84 16.87 -29.77 24.03
N LEU A 85 16.18 -28.73 24.51
CA LEU A 85 16.52 -28.03 25.76
C LEU A 85 16.57 -28.99 26.95
N LYS A 86 15.50 -29.78 27.15
CA LYS A 86 15.41 -30.77 28.23
C LYS A 86 16.55 -31.80 28.16
N LYS A 87 16.85 -32.33 26.97
CA LYS A 87 17.91 -33.33 26.78
C LYS A 87 19.31 -32.80 27.16
N ASN A 88 19.54 -31.51 26.99
CA ASN A 88 20.81 -30.86 27.35
C ASN A 88 20.78 -30.24 28.75
N ASN A 89 19.68 -30.40 29.49
CA ASN A 89 19.47 -29.79 30.81
C ASN A 89 19.63 -28.25 30.80
N ILE A 90 19.20 -27.60 29.71
CA ILE A 90 19.27 -26.14 29.52
C ILE A 90 17.85 -25.57 29.60
N ASN A 91 17.67 -24.47 30.34
CA ASN A 91 16.43 -23.69 30.32
C ASN A 91 16.53 -22.50 29.35
N ILE A 92 15.39 -21.87 29.02
CA ILE A 92 15.35 -20.77 28.04
C ILE A 92 16.21 -19.57 28.49
N ALA A 93 16.24 -19.25 29.78
CA ALA A 93 17.04 -18.13 30.30
C ALA A 93 18.54 -18.38 30.12
N THR A 94 19.02 -19.59 30.43
CA THR A 94 20.40 -20.02 30.18
C THR A 94 20.72 -20.02 28.69
N LEU A 95 19.82 -20.48 27.84
CA LEU A 95 20.01 -20.42 26.38
C LEU A 95 20.18 -18.98 25.89
N ILE A 96 19.36 -18.04 26.37
CA ILE A 96 19.46 -16.62 25.99
C ILE A 96 20.82 -16.04 26.43
N LYS A 97 21.31 -16.41 27.62
CA LYS A 97 22.65 -16.03 28.09
C LYS A 97 23.75 -16.54 27.16
N ILE A 98 23.69 -17.80 26.75
CA ILE A 98 24.66 -18.42 25.83
C ILE A 98 24.62 -17.73 24.45
N LEU A 99 23.42 -17.45 23.93
CA LEU A 99 23.25 -16.82 22.63
C LEU A 99 23.62 -15.32 22.62
N GLY A 100 23.65 -14.67 23.79
CA GLY A 100 23.86 -13.24 23.96
C GLY A 100 22.55 -12.50 24.25
N GLU A 101 22.41 -12.02 25.49
CA GLU A 101 21.18 -11.40 25.98
C GLU A 101 20.75 -10.18 25.14
N GLU A 102 21.68 -9.30 24.76
CA GLU A 102 21.39 -8.09 24.00
C GLU A 102 20.63 -8.36 22.69
N LYS A 103 21.01 -9.44 21.99
CA LYS A 103 20.43 -9.77 20.68
C LYS A 103 19.14 -10.58 20.80
N TYR A 104 19.02 -11.44 21.81
CA TYR A 104 18.00 -12.49 21.84
C TYR A 104 16.95 -12.37 22.94
N LYS A 105 17.08 -11.43 23.88
CA LYS A 105 16.13 -11.21 24.99
C LYS A 105 14.66 -11.20 24.57
N HIS A 106 14.35 -10.52 23.46
CA HIS A 106 12.98 -10.40 22.95
C HIS A 106 12.72 -11.26 21.69
N LYS A 107 13.63 -12.16 21.32
CA LYS A 107 13.50 -13.00 20.11
C LYS A 107 13.39 -14.49 20.44
N ALA A 108 14.28 -14.99 21.29
CA ALA A 108 14.42 -16.43 21.49
C ALA A 108 13.18 -17.06 22.15
N SER A 109 12.52 -16.34 23.06
CA SER A 109 11.31 -16.83 23.72
C SER A 109 10.19 -17.16 22.72
N HIS A 110 10.08 -16.42 21.60
CA HIS A 110 9.07 -16.65 20.57
C HIS A 110 9.23 -17.99 19.85
N TRP A 111 10.43 -18.58 19.85
CA TRP A 111 10.66 -19.89 19.22
C TRP A 111 10.02 -21.04 19.99
N PHE A 112 9.74 -20.84 21.28
CA PHE A 112 9.19 -21.85 22.18
C PHE A 112 7.70 -21.63 22.48
N ARG A 113 7.06 -20.68 21.80
CA ARG A 113 5.62 -20.42 21.90
C ARG A 113 4.84 -21.29 20.92
N VAL A 114 3.62 -21.66 21.31
CA VAL A 114 2.66 -22.46 20.51
C VAL A 114 1.43 -21.65 20.10
N ASP A 115 1.28 -20.43 20.64
CA ASP A 115 0.21 -19.50 20.30
C ASP A 115 0.56 -18.64 19.08
N ALA A 116 -0.34 -17.73 18.71
CA ALA A 116 -0.17 -16.82 17.56
C ALA A 116 1.06 -15.89 17.68
N GLY A 117 1.67 -15.78 18.86
CA GLY A 117 2.90 -15.03 19.09
C GLY A 117 4.19 -15.83 18.80
N GLY A 118 4.08 -17.09 18.41
CA GLY A 118 5.22 -17.93 18.05
C GLY A 118 5.85 -17.57 16.70
N SER A 119 7.15 -17.82 16.59
CA SER A 119 7.88 -17.66 15.32
C SER A 119 8.93 -18.75 15.14
N TYR A 120 9.28 -19.04 13.89
CA TYR A 120 10.37 -19.95 13.57
C TYR A 120 11.72 -19.23 13.70
N PRO A 121 12.77 -19.87 14.24
CA PRO A 121 14.13 -19.34 14.21
C PRO A 121 14.57 -19.01 12.78
N SER A 122 15.41 -17.99 12.59
CA SER A 122 16.04 -17.77 11.28
C SER A 122 16.97 -18.93 10.92
N LYS A 123 17.46 -18.98 9.67
CA LYS A 123 18.41 -20.00 9.23
C LYS A 123 19.71 -19.95 10.05
N GLU A 124 20.21 -18.74 10.31
CA GLU A 124 21.39 -18.53 11.13
C GLU A 124 21.14 -18.95 12.58
N ASP A 125 19.98 -18.57 13.14
CA ASP A 125 19.62 -18.95 14.51
C ASP A 125 19.43 -20.48 14.65
N TRP A 126 18.86 -21.15 13.64
CA TRP A 126 18.74 -22.62 13.64
C TRP A 126 20.09 -23.31 13.72
N LYS A 127 21.07 -22.83 12.94
CA LYS A 127 22.45 -23.35 12.98
C LYS A 127 23.08 -23.16 14.37
N GLU A 128 22.86 -22.01 14.99
CA GLU A 128 23.42 -21.71 16.30
C GLU A 128 22.78 -22.55 17.40
N LEU A 129 21.46 -22.67 17.39
CA LEU A 129 20.71 -23.56 18.28
C LEU A 129 21.20 -25.01 18.15
N LYS A 130 21.50 -25.45 16.93
CA LYS A 130 21.99 -26.81 16.69
C LYS A 130 23.39 -27.06 17.26
N LYS A 131 24.28 -26.07 17.22
CA LYS A 131 25.60 -26.18 17.86
C LYS A 131 25.48 -26.31 19.38
N ILE A 132 24.59 -25.53 19.98
CA ILE A 132 24.40 -25.47 21.45
C ILE A 132 23.65 -26.72 21.94
N LEU A 133 22.53 -27.05 21.31
CA LEU A 133 21.58 -28.08 21.76
C LEU A 133 21.79 -29.45 21.11
N LYS A 134 22.68 -29.56 20.11
CA LYS A 134 23.10 -30.83 19.50
C LYS A 134 21.93 -31.76 19.11
N PHE A 135 20.83 -31.20 18.62
CA PHE A 135 19.67 -31.96 18.13
C PHE A 135 19.91 -32.49 16.71
N ASN A 136 19.12 -33.48 16.30
CA ASN A 136 19.27 -34.18 15.01
C ASN A 136 18.76 -33.36 13.80
N ASP A 137 18.80 -33.95 12.62
CA ASP A 137 18.61 -33.21 11.36
C ASP A 137 17.14 -33.21 10.89
N LYS A 138 16.20 -33.63 11.75
CA LYS A 138 14.79 -33.90 11.39
C LYS A 138 14.13 -32.76 10.59
N TYR A 139 14.41 -31.50 10.95
CA TYR A 139 13.81 -30.32 10.31
C TYR A 139 14.82 -29.46 9.54
N ASP A 140 16.06 -29.92 9.37
CA ASP A 140 17.14 -29.13 8.77
C ASP A 140 16.80 -28.65 7.36
N ASN A 141 16.27 -29.54 6.51
CA ASN A 141 15.90 -29.17 5.15
C ASN A 141 14.86 -28.03 5.13
N GLN A 142 13.85 -28.08 6.00
CA GLN A 142 12.81 -27.05 6.09
C GLN A 142 13.35 -25.73 6.66
N MET A 143 14.28 -25.79 7.62
CA MET A 143 14.81 -24.61 8.32
C MET A 143 15.97 -23.93 7.59
N LEU A 144 16.75 -24.68 6.80
CA LEU A 144 17.97 -24.22 6.14
C LEU A 144 17.79 -23.92 4.65
N LYS A 145 16.86 -24.59 3.97
CA LYS A 145 16.64 -24.42 2.53
C LYS A 145 15.73 -23.23 2.26
N GLU A 146 16.27 -22.27 1.52
CA GLU A 146 15.59 -21.04 1.14
C GLU A 146 15.35 -21.03 -0.36
N TYR A 147 14.21 -20.47 -0.75
CA TYR A 147 13.79 -20.31 -2.13
C TYR A 147 13.59 -18.82 -2.41
N LYS A 148 14.07 -18.37 -3.57
CA LYS A 148 13.79 -17.02 -4.07
C LYS A 148 12.50 -17.09 -4.89
N TYR A 149 11.47 -16.41 -4.41
CA TYR A 149 10.22 -16.25 -5.14
C TYR A 149 10.25 -14.91 -5.86
N LEU A 150 10.19 -14.93 -7.19
CA LEU A 150 10.03 -13.71 -7.97
C LEU A 150 8.68 -13.07 -7.61
N GLN A 151 8.71 -11.79 -7.28
CA GLN A 151 7.50 -11.05 -6.99
C GLN A 151 6.87 -10.61 -8.31
N SER A 152 5.83 -11.33 -8.74
CA SER A 152 5.08 -11.02 -9.96
C SER A 152 4.17 -9.79 -9.82
N VAL A 153 3.79 -9.43 -8.59
CA VAL A 153 2.91 -8.28 -8.35
C VAL A 153 3.73 -7.02 -8.25
N GLU A 154 3.79 -6.29 -9.35
CA GLU A 154 4.32 -4.94 -9.37
C GLU A 154 3.25 -3.92 -8.98
N SER A 155 3.65 -2.91 -8.22
CA SER A 155 2.78 -1.75 -8.00
C SER A 155 2.66 -0.96 -9.28
N HIS A 156 1.45 -0.51 -9.61
CA HIS A 156 1.23 0.31 -10.80
C HIS A 156 2.08 1.59 -10.75
N PRO A 157 2.73 2.00 -11.86
CA PRO A 157 3.69 3.10 -11.88
C PRO A 157 3.08 4.44 -11.42
N LYS A 158 1.81 4.69 -11.78
CA LYS A 158 1.07 5.92 -11.42
C LYS A 158 0.50 5.92 -10.00
N GLY A 159 0.57 4.81 -9.26
CA GLY A 159 0.05 4.73 -7.89
C GLY A 159 -1.06 3.71 -7.68
N LYS A 160 -1.57 3.65 -6.44
CA LYS A 160 -2.62 2.71 -6.05
C LYS A 160 -3.98 3.12 -6.62
N ASN A 161 -4.88 2.16 -6.74
CA ASN A 161 -6.29 2.43 -7.01
C ASN A 161 -6.84 3.34 -5.88
N PRO A 162 -7.57 4.43 -6.20
CA PRO A 162 -8.22 5.27 -5.19
C PRO A 162 -9.20 4.51 -4.29
N GLY A 163 -9.79 3.42 -4.79
CA GLY A 163 -10.85 2.69 -4.10
C GLY A 163 -12.19 3.42 -4.14
N ASP A 164 -13.18 2.90 -3.42
CA ASP A 164 -14.57 3.39 -3.48
C ASP A 164 -14.87 4.42 -2.36
N LEU A 165 -13.94 4.59 -1.41
CA LEU A 165 -14.06 5.57 -0.33
C LEU A 165 -13.22 6.80 -0.65
N PHE A 166 -13.90 7.89 -0.99
CA PHE A 166 -13.29 9.20 -1.19
C PHE A 166 -13.47 10.08 0.04
N ILE A 167 -12.36 10.57 0.59
CA ILE A 167 -12.37 11.47 1.75
C ILE A 167 -12.04 12.88 1.26
N ALA A 168 -13.03 13.76 1.32
CA ALA A 168 -12.88 15.19 1.01
C ALA A 168 -13.41 16.05 2.16
N ASN A 169 -12.73 17.17 2.41
CA ASN A 169 -13.19 18.16 3.38
C ASN A 169 -14.36 18.96 2.81
N THR A 170 -15.17 19.56 3.68
CA THR A 170 -16.25 20.46 3.25
C THR A 170 -15.67 21.72 2.62
N ALA A 171 -16.29 22.17 1.53
CA ALA A 171 -15.95 23.46 0.92
C ALA A 171 -16.65 24.62 1.64
N LYS A 172 -15.97 25.75 1.70
CA LYS A 172 -16.56 27.02 2.15
C LYS A 172 -16.94 27.86 0.92
N SER A 173 -18.09 28.49 0.97
CA SER A 173 -18.52 29.45 -0.04
C SER A 173 -18.58 30.85 0.56
N LYS A 174 -18.07 31.83 -0.19
CA LYS A 174 -18.23 33.27 0.12
C LYS A 174 -19.63 33.79 -0.20
N TYR A 175 -20.40 33.01 -0.95
CA TYR A 175 -21.76 33.36 -1.32
C TYR A 175 -22.74 32.85 -0.21
N LYS A 176 -23.86 33.55 0.05
CA LYS A 176 -24.84 33.21 1.12
C LYS A 176 -25.72 31.98 0.81
N HIS A 177 -25.85 31.04 1.75
CA HIS A 177 -26.79 29.88 1.74
C HIS A 177 -26.48 28.76 0.74
N PHE A 178 -25.27 28.17 0.77
CA PHE A 178 -24.91 27.15 -0.22
C PHE A 178 -24.31 25.88 0.37
N ALA A 179 -24.90 24.74 -0.01
CA ALA A 179 -24.29 23.42 0.13
C ALA A 179 -23.30 23.19 -1.02
N VAL A 180 -22.21 23.95 -1.06
CA VAL A 180 -21.17 23.79 -2.07
C VAL A 180 -20.35 22.55 -1.74
N PHE A 181 -20.29 21.60 -2.67
CA PHE A 181 -19.38 20.47 -2.54
C PHE A 181 -17.94 20.87 -2.90
N PRO A 182 -16.93 20.21 -2.31
CA PRO A 182 -15.51 20.38 -2.65
C PRO A 182 -15.24 20.10 -4.13
N GLU A 183 -14.35 20.91 -4.74
CA GLU A 183 -13.94 20.78 -6.14
C GLU A 183 -13.27 19.45 -6.45
N GLU A 184 -12.73 18.78 -5.43
CA GLU A 184 -12.09 17.49 -5.55
C GLU A 184 -13.07 16.38 -5.95
N ILE A 185 -14.37 16.53 -5.65
CA ILE A 185 -15.42 15.58 -6.04
C ILE A 185 -15.65 15.58 -7.56
N PRO A 186 -16.03 16.69 -8.21
CA PRO A 186 -16.18 16.72 -9.66
C PRO A 186 -14.84 16.51 -10.37
N GLU A 187 -13.71 16.91 -9.78
CA GLU A 187 -12.39 16.67 -10.40
C GLU A 187 -12.11 15.17 -10.57
N LEU A 188 -12.42 14.35 -9.55
CA LEU A 188 -12.30 12.90 -9.63
C LEU A 188 -13.23 12.33 -10.70
N ALA A 189 -14.49 12.75 -10.75
CA ALA A 189 -15.45 12.26 -11.73
C ALA A 189 -15.08 12.65 -13.16
N ILE A 190 -14.70 13.91 -13.39
CA ILE A 190 -14.34 14.42 -14.73
C ILE A 190 -13.06 13.75 -15.24
N LYS A 191 -12.01 13.65 -14.41
CA LYS A 191 -10.75 13.00 -14.81
C LYS A 191 -10.93 11.52 -15.15
N SER A 192 -11.83 10.84 -14.45
CA SER A 192 -12.04 9.41 -14.64
C SER A 192 -13.05 9.08 -15.73
N CYS A 193 -14.07 9.89 -15.97
CA CYS A 193 -15.17 9.53 -16.88
C CYS A 193 -15.29 10.41 -18.13
N CYS A 194 -14.63 11.58 -18.20
CA CYS A 194 -14.77 12.51 -19.32
C CYS A 194 -13.43 12.70 -20.08
N PRO A 195 -13.38 12.37 -21.38
CA PRO A 195 -12.21 12.68 -22.20
C PRO A 195 -11.89 14.19 -22.21
N GLU A 196 -10.68 14.54 -22.62
CA GLU A 196 -10.34 15.95 -22.86
C GLU A 196 -11.16 16.53 -24.01
N ASN A 197 -11.51 17.82 -23.93
CA ASN A 197 -12.31 18.56 -24.91
C ASN A 197 -13.77 18.11 -25.09
N GLU A 198 -14.23 17.10 -24.34
CA GLU A 198 -15.61 16.62 -24.33
C GLU A 198 -16.49 17.39 -23.33
N PHE A 199 -17.79 17.05 -23.31
CA PHE A 199 -18.81 17.74 -22.52
C PHE A 199 -19.08 17.07 -21.18
N VAL A 200 -19.25 17.91 -20.14
CA VAL A 200 -19.76 17.53 -18.81
C VAL A 200 -21.14 18.16 -18.62
N LEU A 201 -22.16 17.34 -18.32
CA LEU A 201 -23.50 17.82 -17.99
C LEU A 201 -23.69 17.81 -16.47
N ASP A 202 -24.10 18.94 -15.90
CA ASP A 202 -24.59 19.03 -14.53
C ASP A 202 -26.03 19.59 -14.53
N PRO A 203 -27.06 18.74 -14.31
CA PRO A 203 -28.44 19.19 -14.34
C PRO A 203 -28.87 19.97 -13.09
N PHE A 204 -28.02 20.03 -12.06
CA PHE A 204 -28.28 20.70 -10.79
C PHE A 204 -27.05 21.52 -10.37
N ALA A 205 -26.65 22.43 -11.24
CA ALA A 205 -25.34 23.05 -11.19
C ALA A 205 -25.09 23.90 -9.92
N GLY A 206 -26.16 24.41 -9.28
CA GLY A 206 -26.05 25.24 -8.08
C GLY A 206 -25.08 26.40 -8.31
N SER A 207 -24.02 26.49 -7.50
CA SER A 207 -23.02 27.55 -7.65
C SER A 207 -22.05 27.35 -8.82
N GLY A 208 -22.15 26.28 -9.61
CA GLY A 208 -21.33 26.03 -10.79
C GLY A 208 -19.99 25.33 -10.54
N THR A 209 -19.80 24.67 -9.40
CA THR A 209 -18.51 24.04 -9.06
C THR A 209 -18.07 23.01 -10.10
N THR A 210 -19.00 22.20 -10.64
CA THR A 210 -18.71 21.26 -11.74
C THR A 210 -18.14 21.97 -12.97
N GLY A 211 -18.75 23.08 -13.38
CA GLY A 211 -18.30 23.85 -14.54
C GLY A 211 -16.96 24.53 -14.35
N VAL A 212 -16.68 25.06 -13.16
CA VAL A 212 -15.36 25.61 -12.81
C VAL A 212 -14.27 24.56 -12.98
N VAL A 213 -14.53 23.35 -12.48
CA VAL A 213 -13.58 22.23 -12.57
C VAL A 213 -13.46 21.70 -14.00
N ALA A 214 -14.58 21.58 -14.73
CA ALA A 214 -14.57 21.19 -16.14
C ALA A 214 -13.71 22.14 -16.99
N ASN A 215 -13.93 23.46 -16.83
CA ASN A 215 -13.16 24.48 -17.53
C ASN A 215 -11.66 24.41 -17.17
N ARG A 216 -11.32 24.28 -15.88
CA ARG A 216 -9.92 24.10 -15.43
C ARG A 216 -9.25 22.87 -16.06
N LEU A 217 -10.01 21.82 -16.32
CA LEU A 217 -9.53 20.57 -16.90
C LEU A 217 -9.64 20.55 -18.43
N ASN A 218 -9.89 21.67 -19.11
CA ASN A 218 -10.08 21.72 -20.58
C ASN A 218 -11.22 20.80 -21.06
N ARG A 219 -12.34 20.79 -20.35
CA ARG A 219 -13.61 20.18 -20.77
C ARG A 219 -14.66 21.26 -20.99
N LYS A 220 -15.57 21.01 -21.93
CA LYS A 220 -16.78 21.82 -22.12
C LYS A 220 -17.79 21.41 -21.05
N CYS A 221 -18.75 22.28 -20.73
CA CYS A 221 -19.81 21.93 -19.80
C CYS A 221 -21.17 22.53 -20.21
N ILE A 222 -22.22 21.82 -19.81
CA ILE A 222 -23.61 22.27 -19.86
C ILE A 222 -24.10 22.26 -18.41
N LEU A 223 -24.51 23.41 -17.91
CA LEU A 223 -24.94 23.59 -16.52
C LEU A 223 -26.40 24.02 -16.53
N ILE A 224 -27.27 23.23 -15.89
CA ILE A 224 -28.69 23.54 -15.75
C ILE A 224 -28.94 23.95 -14.30
N GLU A 225 -29.58 25.09 -14.12
CA GLU A 225 -29.93 25.61 -12.81
C GLU A 225 -31.22 26.43 -12.90
N VAL A 226 -32.15 26.17 -11.98
CA VAL A 226 -33.47 26.77 -11.99
C VAL A 226 -33.49 28.14 -11.31
N GLN A 227 -32.63 28.38 -10.31
CA GLN A 227 -32.60 29.64 -9.59
C GLN A 227 -31.70 30.66 -10.30
N LYS A 228 -32.28 31.80 -10.65
CA LYS A 228 -31.59 32.87 -11.39
C LYS A 228 -30.37 33.44 -10.66
N ASP A 229 -30.38 33.46 -9.33
CA ASP A 229 -29.25 33.98 -8.55
C ASP A 229 -28.03 33.06 -8.62
N PHE A 230 -28.23 31.75 -8.73
CA PHE A 230 -27.15 30.81 -9.00
C PHE A 230 -26.58 30.95 -10.41
N ALA A 231 -27.44 31.17 -11.43
CA ALA A 231 -26.98 31.43 -12.79
C ALA A 231 -26.07 32.67 -12.88
N LYS A 232 -26.34 33.72 -12.08
CA LYS A 232 -25.44 34.89 -11.96
C LYS A 232 -24.09 34.50 -11.35
N ILE A 233 -24.09 33.70 -10.28
CA ILE A 233 -22.85 33.21 -9.65
C ILE A 233 -22.03 32.36 -10.63
N ILE A 234 -22.69 31.48 -11.40
CA ILE A 234 -22.05 30.67 -12.44
C ILE A 234 -21.32 31.57 -13.45
N LYS A 235 -22.00 32.62 -13.94
CA LYS A 235 -21.43 33.61 -14.88
C LYS A 235 -20.24 34.36 -14.31
N GLU A 236 -20.28 34.71 -13.02
CA GLU A 236 -19.14 35.36 -12.36
C GLU A 236 -17.93 34.42 -12.22
N ARG A 237 -18.18 33.13 -11.99
CA ARG A 237 -17.13 32.12 -11.77
C ARG A 237 -16.52 31.60 -13.06
N ILE A 238 -17.25 31.61 -14.18
CA ILE A 238 -16.83 31.01 -15.45
C ILE A 238 -16.92 32.10 -16.54
N LYS A 239 -15.75 32.62 -16.97
CA LYS A 239 -15.66 33.79 -17.85
C LYS A 239 -16.32 33.61 -19.22
N ASP A 240 -16.19 32.43 -19.82
CA ASP A 240 -16.61 32.16 -21.19
C ASP A 240 -17.85 31.26 -21.24
N ILE A 241 -18.85 31.52 -20.39
CA ILE A 241 -20.11 30.76 -20.37
C ILE A 241 -21.23 31.52 -21.09
N GLU A 242 -21.86 30.84 -22.05
CA GLU A 242 -23.09 31.30 -22.69
C GLU A 242 -24.29 30.90 -21.83
N ILE A 243 -25.22 31.82 -21.61
CA ILE A 243 -26.48 31.57 -20.91
C ILE A 243 -27.58 31.62 -21.97
N LEU A 244 -28.26 30.49 -22.13
CA LEU A 244 -29.40 30.31 -23.04
C LEU A 244 -30.72 30.66 -22.34
#